data_AF-A0A841CQA8-F1
#
_entry.id   AF-A0A841CQA8-F1
#
_cell.length_a   1.000
_cell.length_b   1.000
_cell.length_c   1.000
_cell.angle_alpha   90.00
_cell.angle_beta   90.00
_cell.angle_gamma   90.00
#
_symmetry.space_group_name_H-M   'P 1'
#
loop_
_entity.id
_entity.type
_entity.pdbx_description
1 polymer ?
#
loop_
_entity_poly.entity_id
_entity_poly.type
_entity_poly.pdbx_seq_one_letter_code
_entity_poly.pdbx_strand_id
1 'polypeptide(L)'
;MPESSSTREPWQPLRWPDSAEAAEVLRQWLTDPDQPLYALDLDLRGADLSGGPFVESWFSRANLADAVLRGVEFWAAHCDETRFIRANLVDADFVKANLRDASFVRAQLIGANLTKAEAIGTRFTEADLRRADLTDATFLRADFTRADLSGTAVATTSFRDSVLIDTVVAGMTGTILGPVEVVPGLKLDGTELEQWFGARGAAVSVLRTQSV
;
A
#
# COMPACT_ATOMS: atom_id res chain seq x y z
N MET A 1 -15.20 -2.35 18.32
CA MET A 1 -15.99 -3.32 17.56
C MET A 1 -17.15 -2.56 16.92
N PRO A 2 -17.20 -2.35 15.60
CA PRO A 2 -18.48 -2.16 14.96
C PRO A 2 -19.08 -3.53 14.71
N GLU A 3 -20.22 -3.79 15.34
CA GLU A 3 -21.15 -4.80 14.85
C GLU A 3 -21.75 -4.29 13.53
N SER A 4 -21.70 -5.11 12.48
CA SER A 4 -22.60 -4.94 11.34
C SER A 4 -23.13 -6.30 10.92
N SER A 5 -24.27 -6.65 11.51
CA SER A 5 -25.28 -7.46 10.82
C SER A 5 -25.61 -6.78 9.50
N SER A 6 -25.12 -7.31 8.38
CA SER A 6 -25.64 -6.99 7.06
C SER A 6 -25.63 -8.24 6.20
N THR A 7 -26.79 -8.51 5.62
CA THR A 7 -27.15 -9.50 4.63
C THR A 7 -26.45 -9.21 3.30
N ARG A 8 -25.12 -9.23 3.26
CA ARG A 8 -24.36 -9.26 2.00
C ARG A 8 -24.42 -10.67 1.44
N GLU A 9 -24.66 -10.79 0.13
CA GLU A 9 -24.36 -12.04 -0.58
C GLU A 9 -22.91 -12.45 -0.25
N PRO A 10 -22.64 -13.75 -0.05
CA PRO A 10 -21.29 -14.21 0.24
C PRO A 10 -20.39 -13.76 -0.91
N TRP A 11 -19.36 -12.99 -0.56
CA TRP A 11 -18.40 -12.48 -1.53
C TRP A 11 -17.75 -13.66 -2.29
N GLN A 12 -17.46 -13.48 -3.57
CA GLN A 12 -16.67 -14.42 -4.37
C GLN A 12 -15.84 -13.66 -5.41
N PRO A 13 -14.73 -14.24 -5.92
CA PRO A 13 -13.98 -13.67 -7.02
C PRO A 13 -14.86 -13.36 -8.24
N LEU A 14 -14.74 -12.15 -8.79
CA LEU A 14 -15.36 -11.78 -10.07
C LEU A 14 -14.65 -12.47 -11.25
N ARG A 15 -13.34 -12.75 -11.08
CA ARG A 15 -12.54 -13.61 -11.93
C ARG A 15 -11.65 -14.47 -11.06
N TRP A 16 -11.77 -15.77 -11.22
CA TRP A 16 -10.92 -16.75 -10.54
C TRP A 16 -9.47 -16.68 -11.03
N PRO A 17 -8.48 -16.97 -10.16
CA PRO A 17 -7.10 -17.12 -10.60
C PRO A 17 -6.96 -18.29 -11.57
N ASP A 18 -6.04 -18.17 -12.53
CA ASP A 18 -5.75 -19.25 -13.50
C ASP A 18 -5.04 -20.45 -12.83
N SER A 19 -4.38 -20.23 -11.69
CA SER A 19 -3.78 -21.29 -10.88
C SER A 19 -4.85 -22.17 -10.25
N ALA A 20 -4.82 -23.46 -10.57
CA ALA A 20 -5.76 -24.44 -9.99
C ALA A 20 -5.60 -24.55 -8.47
N GLU A 21 -4.37 -24.46 -7.96
CA GLU A 21 -4.08 -24.44 -6.53
C GLU A 21 -4.73 -23.23 -5.85
N ALA A 22 -4.51 -22.03 -6.39
CA ALA A 22 -5.07 -20.82 -5.81
C ALA A 22 -6.61 -20.80 -5.87
N ALA A 23 -7.18 -21.27 -6.97
CA ALA A 23 -8.62 -21.41 -7.11
C ALA A 23 -9.18 -22.42 -6.09
N GLU A 24 -8.48 -23.51 -5.82
CA GLU A 24 -8.91 -24.51 -4.84
C GLU A 24 -8.85 -23.97 -3.41
N VAL A 25 -7.77 -23.28 -3.03
CA VAL A 25 -7.66 -22.64 -1.71
C VAL A 25 -8.79 -21.63 -1.50
N LEU A 26 -9.08 -20.80 -2.51
CA LEU A 26 -10.19 -19.84 -2.45
C LEU A 26 -11.56 -20.55 -2.31
N ARG A 27 -11.81 -21.63 -3.05
CA ARG A 27 -13.06 -22.40 -2.90
C ARG A 27 -13.21 -23.00 -1.51
N GLN A 28 -12.12 -23.54 -0.95
CA GLN A 28 -12.13 -24.09 0.40
C GLN A 28 -12.40 -22.99 1.43
N TRP A 29 -11.73 -21.85 1.32
CA TRP A 29 -11.94 -20.71 2.21
C TRP A 29 -13.37 -20.17 2.15
N LEU A 30 -14.01 -20.12 0.97
CA LEU A 30 -15.41 -19.71 0.83
C LEU A 30 -16.42 -20.59 1.59
N THR A 31 -16.01 -21.76 2.09
CA THR A 31 -16.86 -22.59 2.95
C THR A 31 -16.92 -22.11 4.40
N ASP A 32 -15.95 -21.28 4.83
CA ASP A 32 -15.86 -20.67 6.16
C ASP A 32 -15.10 -19.32 6.10
N PRO A 33 -15.71 -18.27 5.50
CA PRO A 33 -15.03 -17.00 5.21
C PRO A 33 -14.83 -16.11 6.46
N ASP A 34 -15.31 -16.55 7.63
CA ASP A 34 -15.06 -15.86 8.90
C ASP A 34 -13.63 -16.09 9.42
N GLN A 35 -12.89 -17.05 8.83
CA GLN A 35 -11.48 -17.28 9.11
C GLN A 35 -10.57 -16.49 8.17
N PRO A 36 -9.34 -16.13 8.58
CA PRO A 36 -8.34 -15.55 7.67
C PRO A 36 -8.04 -16.49 6.49
N LEU A 37 -7.90 -15.91 5.29
CA LEU A 37 -7.44 -16.64 4.12
C LEU A 37 -5.93 -16.89 4.20
N TYR A 38 -5.50 -18.13 4.07
CA TYR A 38 -4.09 -18.50 3.97
C TYR A 38 -3.67 -18.67 2.51
N ALA A 39 -3.25 -17.58 1.88
CA ALA A 39 -2.82 -17.47 0.49
C ALA A 39 -1.29 -17.32 0.33
N LEU A 40 -0.51 -17.90 1.25
CA LEU A 40 0.96 -17.84 1.19
C LEU A 40 1.47 -18.45 -0.11
N ASP A 41 2.42 -17.76 -0.76
CA ASP A 41 3.08 -18.22 -1.98
C ASP A 41 2.13 -18.49 -3.19
N LEU A 42 0.83 -18.15 -3.07
CA LEU A 42 -0.15 -18.47 -4.10
C LEU A 42 -0.02 -17.56 -5.33
N ASP A 43 -0.28 -18.17 -6.49
CA ASP A 43 -0.38 -17.45 -7.75
C ASP A 43 -1.82 -16.98 -8.01
N LEU A 44 -2.08 -15.71 -7.70
CA LEU A 44 -3.36 -15.03 -7.85
C LEU A 44 -3.34 -14.04 -9.03
N ARG A 45 -2.42 -14.20 -9.97
CA ARG A 45 -2.24 -13.26 -11.08
C ARG A 45 -3.51 -13.08 -11.90
N GLY A 46 -3.82 -11.82 -12.17
CA GLY A 46 -4.96 -11.43 -12.98
C GLY A 46 -6.32 -11.77 -12.38
N ALA A 47 -6.40 -12.38 -11.20
CA ALA A 47 -7.68 -12.62 -10.53
C ALA A 47 -8.38 -11.28 -10.26
N ASP A 48 -9.70 -11.27 -10.33
CA ASP A 48 -10.50 -10.15 -9.88
C ASP A 48 -11.10 -10.51 -8.52
N LEU A 49 -10.46 -9.99 -7.49
CA LEU A 49 -10.82 -10.15 -6.08
C LEU A 49 -11.35 -8.84 -5.50
N SER A 50 -11.95 -7.98 -6.34
CA SER A 50 -12.52 -6.70 -5.91
C SER A 50 -13.51 -6.89 -4.75
N GLY A 51 -13.41 -6.04 -3.73
CA GLY A 51 -14.23 -6.11 -2.52
C GLY A 51 -13.95 -7.32 -1.61
N GLY A 52 -12.84 -8.03 -1.81
CA GLY A 52 -12.48 -9.21 -1.00
C GLY A 52 -12.33 -8.89 0.48
N PRO A 53 -13.04 -9.60 1.39
CA PRO A 53 -12.97 -9.37 2.84
C PRO A 53 -11.79 -10.16 3.44
N PHE A 54 -10.56 -9.70 3.18
CA PHE A 54 -9.32 -10.40 3.54
C PHE A 54 -8.65 -9.83 4.80
N VAL A 55 -9.49 -9.45 5.77
CA VAL A 55 -9.08 -8.97 7.08
C VAL A 55 -8.17 -10.02 7.75
N GLU A 56 -7.03 -9.59 8.28
CA GLU A 56 -6.01 -10.43 8.96
C GLU A 56 -5.48 -11.62 8.14
N SER A 57 -5.74 -11.64 6.83
CA SER A 57 -5.39 -12.75 5.94
C SER A 57 -3.92 -12.74 5.55
N TRP A 58 -3.42 -13.89 5.08
CA TRP A 58 -2.02 -14.14 4.81
C TRP A 58 -1.75 -14.27 3.32
N PHE A 59 -1.09 -13.27 2.75
CA PHE A 59 -0.67 -13.20 1.36
C PHE A 59 0.86 -13.15 1.21
N SER A 60 1.62 -13.41 2.28
CA SER A 60 3.07 -13.35 2.25
C SER A 60 3.64 -14.11 1.04
N ARG A 61 4.50 -13.45 0.26
CA ARG A 61 5.09 -13.94 -1.01
C ARG A 61 4.10 -14.31 -2.12
N ALA A 62 2.81 -14.02 -1.99
CA ALA A 62 1.82 -14.27 -3.03
C ALA A 62 2.08 -13.40 -4.27
N ASN A 63 1.61 -13.89 -5.41
CA ASN A 63 1.70 -13.20 -6.68
C ASN A 63 0.33 -12.66 -7.11
N LEU A 64 0.09 -11.38 -6.86
CA LEU A 64 -1.11 -10.63 -7.23
C LEU A 64 -0.85 -9.70 -8.43
N ALA A 65 0.14 -10.03 -9.26
CA ALA A 65 0.44 -9.21 -10.43
C ALA A 65 -0.75 -9.18 -11.40
N ASP A 66 -1.04 -8.00 -11.95
CA ASP A 66 -2.19 -7.74 -12.84
C ASP A 66 -3.57 -8.03 -12.21
N ALA A 67 -3.65 -8.33 -10.91
CA ALA A 67 -4.92 -8.58 -10.24
C ALA A 67 -5.77 -7.31 -10.12
N VAL A 68 -7.09 -7.48 -10.13
CA VAL A 68 -8.06 -6.42 -9.82
C VAL A 68 -8.50 -6.60 -8.37
N LEU A 69 -8.19 -5.59 -7.55
CA LEU A 69 -8.29 -5.60 -6.09
C LEU A 69 -8.97 -4.31 -5.61
N ARG A 70 -9.94 -3.81 -6.37
CA ARG A 70 -10.61 -2.54 -6.07
C ARG A 70 -11.41 -2.68 -4.78
N GLY A 71 -11.22 -1.77 -3.83
CA GLY A 71 -11.93 -1.79 -2.56
C GLY A 71 -11.70 -3.07 -1.74
N VAL A 72 -10.59 -3.79 -1.97
CA VAL A 72 -10.24 -4.98 -1.18
C VAL A 72 -9.96 -4.57 0.27
N GLU A 73 -10.37 -5.41 1.22
CA GLU A 73 -10.16 -5.20 2.65
C GLU A 73 -8.95 -6.03 3.11
N PHE A 74 -7.78 -5.40 3.19
CA PHE A 74 -6.53 -5.98 3.71
C PHE A 74 -6.17 -5.42 5.09
N TRP A 75 -7.17 -5.07 5.90
CA TRP A 75 -6.94 -4.60 7.27
C TRP A 75 -6.10 -5.62 8.05
N ALA A 76 -4.97 -5.18 8.60
CA ALA A 76 -3.98 -6.01 9.29
C ALA A 76 -3.52 -7.28 8.54
N ALA A 77 -3.65 -7.32 7.20
CA ALA A 77 -3.22 -8.45 6.42
C ALA A 77 -1.68 -8.58 6.38
N HIS A 78 -1.22 -9.81 6.26
CA HIS A 78 0.19 -10.15 6.09
C HIS A 78 0.53 -10.22 4.60
N CYS A 79 1.12 -9.15 4.07
CA CYS A 79 1.42 -8.98 2.65
C CYS A 79 2.92 -8.73 2.42
N ASP A 80 3.77 -9.21 3.33
CA ASP A 80 5.23 -9.15 3.17
C ASP A 80 5.67 -9.89 1.91
N GLU A 81 6.63 -9.31 1.18
CA GLU A 81 7.16 -9.84 -0.10
C GLU A 81 6.10 -10.08 -1.20
N THR A 82 4.87 -9.57 -1.02
CA THR A 82 3.77 -9.78 -1.98
C THR A 82 3.98 -8.96 -3.25
N ARG A 83 3.62 -9.56 -4.40
CA ARG A 83 3.78 -8.91 -5.72
C ARG A 83 2.45 -8.34 -6.20
N PHE A 84 2.23 -7.04 -6.00
CA PHE A 84 1.11 -6.26 -6.53
C PHE A 84 1.45 -5.55 -7.86
N ILE A 85 2.35 -6.11 -8.67
CA ILE A 85 2.86 -5.44 -9.87
C ILE A 85 1.72 -5.22 -10.87
N ARG A 86 1.50 -3.95 -11.28
CA ARG A 86 0.37 -3.53 -12.14
C ARG A 86 -1.03 -3.89 -11.60
N ALA A 87 -1.15 -4.18 -10.31
CA ALA A 87 -2.46 -4.45 -9.71
C ALA A 87 -3.32 -3.19 -9.63
N ASN A 88 -4.64 -3.36 -9.73
CA ASN A 88 -5.61 -2.29 -9.53
C ASN A 88 -6.14 -2.33 -8.09
N LEU A 89 -5.59 -1.49 -7.24
CA LEU A 89 -5.85 -1.37 -5.79
C LEU A 89 -6.57 -0.05 -5.46
N VAL A 90 -7.34 0.48 -6.41
CA VAL A 90 -8.11 1.70 -6.18
C VAL A 90 -9.06 1.49 -5.02
N ASP A 91 -9.03 2.44 -4.08
CA ASP A 91 -9.81 2.43 -2.84
C ASP A 91 -9.56 1.20 -1.93
N ALA A 92 -8.44 0.48 -2.10
CA ALA A 92 -8.06 -0.64 -1.23
C ALA A 92 -7.75 -0.19 0.21
N ASP A 93 -8.12 -1.01 1.19
CA ASP A 93 -7.83 -0.78 2.60
C ASP A 93 -6.66 -1.64 3.07
N PHE A 94 -5.51 -1.02 3.33
CA PHE A 94 -4.30 -1.61 3.90
C PHE A 94 -4.02 -1.12 5.33
N VAL A 95 -5.04 -0.69 6.08
CA VAL A 95 -4.85 -0.19 7.44
C VAL A 95 -4.12 -1.24 8.28
N LYS A 96 -2.99 -0.85 8.88
CA LYS A 96 -2.10 -1.73 9.68
C LYS A 96 -1.55 -2.95 8.94
N ALA A 97 -1.65 -3.02 7.61
CA ALA A 97 -1.11 -4.15 6.86
C ALA A 97 0.42 -4.20 6.97
N ASN A 98 0.96 -5.42 7.01
CA ASN A 98 2.39 -5.65 6.85
C ASN A 98 2.70 -5.73 5.35
N LEU A 99 3.42 -4.74 4.82
CA LEU A 99 3.78 -4.59 3.41
C LEU A 99 5.29 -4.69 3.18
N ARG A 100 6.04 -5.21 4.16
CA ARG A 100 7.51 -5.23 4.12
C ARG A 100 8.01 -5.94 2.88
N ASP A 101 8.94 -5.30 2.18
CA ASP A 101 9.58 -5.81 0.95
C ASP A 101 8.58 -6.19 -0.19
N ALA A 102 7.31 -5.74 -0.10
CA ALA A 102 6.32 -5.92 -1.14
C ALA A 102 6.64 -5.09 -2.39
N SER A 103 5.98 -5.41 -3.51
CA SER A 103 6.18 -4.72 -4.78
C SER A 103 4.86 -4.22 -5.38
N PHE A 104 4.68 -2.90 -5.39
CA PHE A 104 3.59 -2.16 -6.02
C PHE A 104 4.02 -1.50 -7.33
N VAL A 105 5.02 -2.04 -8.03
CA VAL A 105 5.55 -1.43 -9.25
C VAL A 105 4.43 -1.27 -10.28
N ARG A 106 4.20 -0.02 -10.73
CA ARG A 106 3.11 0.35 -11.66
C ARG A 106 1.69 0.02 -11.16
N ALA A 107 1.51 -0.17 -9.87
CA ALA A 107 0.19 -0.42 -9.30
C ALA A 107 -0.65 0.87 -9.21
N GLN A 108 -1.96 0.72 -9.22
CA GLN A 108 -2.92 1.82 -9.05
C GLN A 108 -3.49 1.77 -7.64
N LEU A 109 -3.10 2.70 -6.76
CA LEU A 109 -3.56 2.85 -5.38
C LEU A 109 -4.32 4.17 -5.16
N ILE A 110 -5.01 4.68 -6.19
CA ILE A 110 -5.76 5.93 -6.08
C ILE A 110 -6.81 5.78 -4.96
N GLY A 111 -6.78 6.69 -3.98
CA GLY A 111 -7.72 6.66 -2.84
C GLY A 111 -7.51 5.53 -1.84
N ALA A 112 -6.44 4.74 -1.98
CA ALA A 112 -6.16 3.65 -1.04
C ALA A 112 -5.87 4.18 0.38
N ASN A 113 -6.25 3.40 1.38
CA ASN A 113 -5.97 3.71 2.78
C ASN A 113 -4.79 2.88 3.27
N LEU A 114 -3.63 3.48 3.48
CA LEU A 114 -2.43 2.84 4.04
C LEU A 114 -2.18 3.29 5.48
N THR A 115 -3.20 3.75 6.20
CA THR A 115 -3.04 4.26 7.56
C THR A 115 -2.37 3.21 8.46
N LYS A 116 -1.27 3.58 9.12
CA LYS A 116 -0.47 2.68 9.99
C LYS A 116 0.12 1.45 9.30
N ALA A 117 0.17 1.41 7.98
CA ALA A 117 0.80 0.31 7.26
C ALA A 117 2.33 0.28 7.48
N GLU A 118 2.90 -0.92 7.52
CA GLU A 118 4.35 -1.13 7.61
C GLU A 118 4.93 -1.50 6.23
N ALA A 119 5.39 -0.51 5.48
CA ALA A 119 5.89 -0.65 4.12
C ALA A 119 7.43 -0.45 4.04
N ILE A 120 8.14 -1.20 4.88
CA ILE A 120 9.61 -1.12 4.97
C ILE A 120 10.23 -1.87 3.79
N GLY A 121 11.12 -1.21 3.02
CA GLY A 121 11.76 -1.81 1.84
C GLY A 121 10.84 -2.00 0.63
N THR A 122 9.60 -1.50 0.72
CA THR A 122 8.57 -1.69 -0.32
C THR A 122 8.89 -0.87 -1.58
N ARG A 123 8.61 -1.45 -2.75
CA ARG A 123 8.79 -0.77 -4.05
C ARG A 123 7.48 -0.23 -4.59
N PHE A 124 7.36 1.09 -4.68
CA PHE A 124 6.28 1.85 -5.30
C PHE A 124 6.72 2.50 -6.64
N THR A 125 7.79 2.01 -7.27
CA THR A 125 8.29 2.56 -8.54
C THR A 125 7.19 2.68 -9.59
N GLU A 126 6.99 3.87 -10.16
CA GLU A 126 5.93 4.17 -11.14
C GLU A 126 4.48 3.89 -10.63
N ALA A 127 4.25 3.78 -9.32
CA ALA A 127 2.92 3.56 -8.76
C ALA A 127 2.11 4.87 -8.69
N ASP A 128 0.79 4.76 -8.81
CA ASP A 128 -0.14 5.87 -8.68
C ASP A 128 -0.84 5.82 -7.32
N LEU A 129 -0.41 6.64 -6.36
CA LEU A 129 -0.97 6.74 -5.01
C LEU A 129 -1.80 8.03 -4.83
N ARG A 130 -2.29 8.64 -5.92
CA ARG A 130 -3.01 9.92 -5.81
C ARG A 130 -4.16 9.82 -4.82
N ARG A 131 -4.27 10.80 -3.93
CA ARG A 131 -5.33 10.89 -2.90
C ARG A 131 -5.36 9.72 -1.91
N ALA A 132 -4.30 8.94 -1.80
CA ALA A 132 -4.17 7.92 -0.75
C ALA A 132 -4.00 8.55 0.64
N ASP A 133 -4.45 7.85 1.68
CA ASP A 133 -4.19 8.21 3.07
C ASP A 133 -2.97 7.42 3.58
N LEU A 134 -1.91 8.15 3.94
CA LEU A 134 -0.63 7.59 4.40
C LEU A 134 -0.37 7.91 5.88
N THR A 135 -1.40 8.31 6.62
CA THR A 135 -1.31 8.70 8.03
C THR A 135 -0.69 7.59 8.88
N ASP A 136 0.26 7.95 9.73
CA ASP A 136 1.01 7.05 10.62
C ASP A 136 1.73 5.88 9.93
N ALA A 137 1.82 5.87 8.60
CA ALA A 137 2.47 4.80 7.86
C ALA A 137 4.01 4.90 7.94
N THR A 138 4.68 3.74 7.88
CA THR A 138 6.14 3.66 7.85
C THR A 138 6.63 3.16 6.51
N PHE A 139 7.34 4.01 5.77
CA PHE A 139 7.95 3.71 4.48
C PHE A 139 9.48 3.64 4.55
N LEU A 140 10.05 3.19 5.66
CA LEU A 140 11.51 3.14 5.84
C LEU A 140 12.20 2.38 4.68
N ARG A 141 13.12 3.05 3.97
CA ARG A 141 13.84 2.50 2.79
C ARG A 141 12.93 2.09 1.62
N ALA A 142 11.76 2.71 1.48
CA ALA A 142 10.89 2.48 0.34
C ALA A 142 11.38 3.21 -0.92
N ASP A 143 11.01 2.69 -2.09
CA ASP A 143 11.31 3.31 -3.37
C ASP A 143 10.04 3.88 -4.03
N PHE A 144 9.93 5.20 -4.09
CA PHE A 144 8.87 5.95 -4.76
C PHE A 144 9.31 6.54 -6.11
N THR A 145 10.40 6.03 -6.70
CA THR A 145 10.93 6.57 -7.96
C THR A 145 9.84 6.64 -9.04
N ARG A 146 9.59 7.84 -9.58
CA ARG A 146 8.54 8.12 -10.57
C ARG A 146 7.11 7.78 -10.12
N ALA A 147 6.86 7.64 -8.82
CA ALA A 147 5.52 7.48 -8.27
C ALA A 147 4.76 8.82 -8.26
N ASP A 148 3.44 8.74 -8.17
CA ASP A 148 2.56 9.91 -7.99
C ASP A 148 1.91 9.88 -6.60
N LEU A 149 2.36 10.77 -5.72
CA LEU A 149 1.85 11.01 -4.37
C LEU A 149 0.91 12.23 -4.30
N SER A 150 0.40 12.71 -5.44
CA SER A 150 -0.37 13.95 -5.47
C SER A 150 -1.63 13.86 -4.61
N GLY A 151 -1.87 14.89 -3.80
CA GLY A 151 -3.05 14.97 -2.94
C GLY A 151 -3.09 13.93 -1.81
N THR A 152 -1.98 13.27 -1.49
CA THR A 152 -1.94 12.33 -0.36
C THR A 152 -2.03 13.06 0.98
N ALA A 153 -2.70 12.43 1.94
CA ALA A 153 -2.69 12.87 3.32
C ALA A 153 -1.55 12.17 4.06
N VAL A 154 -0.73 12.95 4.77
CA VAL A 154 0.36 12.45 5.60
C VAL A 154 0.24 13.05 6.99
N ALA A 155 0.44 12.24 8.03
CA ALA A 155 0.57 12.74 9.39
C ALA A 155 1.42 11.74 10.13
N THR A 156 2.50 12.22 10.74
CA THR A 156 3.47 11.34 11.41
C THR A 156 4.01 10.22 10.50
N THR A 157 3.96 10.43 9.18
CA THR A 157 4.36 9.46 8.16
C THR A 157 5.88 9.45 8.01
N SER A 158 6.50 8.28 8.11
CA SER A 158 7.96 8.16 7.99
C SER A 158 8.36 7.80 6.57
N PHE A 159 9.12 8.67 5.92
CA PHE A 159 9.81 8.39 4.64
C PHE A 159 11.31 8.17 4.84
N ARG A 160 11.76 7.89 6.06
CA ARG A 160 13.20 7.72 6.37
C ARG A 160 13.92 6.82 5.37
N ASP A 161 15.03 7.31 4.85
CA ASP A 161 15.88 6.62 3.88
C ASP A 161 15.15 6.15 2.61
N SER A 162 13.98 6.73 2.32
CA SER A 162 13.25 6.44 1.08
C SER A 162 13.82 7.21 -0.10
N VAL A 163 13.53 6.71 -1.29
CA VAL A 163 13.91 7.33 -2.57
C VAL A 163 12.67 7.98 -3.20
N LEU A 164 12.73 9.29 -3.43
CA LEU A 164 11.68 10.12 -4.03
C LEU A 164 12.15 10.76 -5.35
N ILE A 165 12.98 10.04 -6.12
CA ILE A 165 13.53 10.52 -7.39
C ILE A 165 12.41 10.59 -8.43
N ASP A 166 12.23 11.75 -9.07
CA ASP A 166 11.17 12.01 -10.04
C ASP A 166 9.74 11.75 -9.50
N THR A 167 9.55 11.74 -8.18
CA THR A 167 8.24 11.58 -7.54
C THR A 167 7.42 12.85 -7.64
N VAL A 168 6.14 12.72 -8.00
CA VAL A 168 5.18 13.83 -8.01
C VAL A 168 4.55 13.94 -6.62
N VAL A 169 4.54 15.14 -6.04
CA VAL A 169 4.07 15.37 -4.65
C VAL A 169 3.05 16.52 -4.55
N ALA A 170 2.55 17.01 -5.69
CA ALA A 170 1.69 18.18 -5.73
C ALA A 170 0.41 17.99 -4.89
N GLY A 171 0.10 18.94 -4.03
CA GLY A 171 -1.07 18.87 -3.15
C GLY A 171 -0.97 17.87 -1.99
N MET A 172 0.17 17.21 -1.77
CA MET A 172 0.40 16.41 -0.57
C MET A 172 0.36 17.32 0.68
N THR A 173 -0.33 16.89 1.74
CA THR A 173 -0.57 17.73 2.94
C THR A 173 -0.30 17.02 4.25
N GLY A 174 0.31 17.73 5.20
CA GLY A 174 0.40 17.33 6.61
C GLY A 174 1.83 17.18 7.12
N THR A 175 2.19 16.11 7.83
CA THR A 175 3.51 15.99 8.48
C THR A 175 4.26 14.72 8.12
N ILE A 176 5.57 14.85 7.91
CA ILE A 176 6.46 13.75 7.54
C ILE A 176 7.74 13.70 8.39
N LEU A 177 8.41 12.55 8.37
CA LEU A 177 9.76 12.36 8.89
C LEU A 177 10.72 11.99 7.76
N GLY A 178 11.77 12.78 7.58
CA GLY A 178 12.92 12.47 6.72
C GLY A 178 14.05 11.75 7.48
N PRO A 179 15.23 11.57 6.85
CA PRO A 179 15.63 12.10 5.53
C PRO A 179 15.06 11.30 4.35
N VAL A 180 15.05 11.90 3.15
CA VAL A 180 14.75 11.22 1.88
C VAL A 180 15.79 11.54 0.81
N GLU A 181 16.03 10.60 -0.10
CA GLU A 181 16.84 10.82 -1.30
C GLU A 181 15.96 11.36 -2.42
N VAL A 182 16.28 12.54 -2.95
CA VAL A 182 15.43 13.23 -3.96
C VAL A 182 16.05 13.26 -5.36
N VAL A 183 17.36 13.04 -5.45
CA VAL A 183 18.14 12.77 -6.66
C VAL A 183 19.26 11.82 -6.27
N PRO A 184 19.87 11.07 -7.22
CA PRO A 184 20.92 10.09 -6.90
C PRO A 184 22.03 10.68 -6.02
N GLY A 185 22.17 10.15 -4.81
CA GLY A 185 23.19 10.52 -3.82
C GLY A 185 22.88 11.77 -2.96
N LEU A 186 21.79 12.50 -3.20
CA LEU A 186 21.42 13.66 -2.40
C LEU A 186 20.26 13.33 -1.47
N LYS A 187 20.56 13.26 -0.17
CA LYS A 187 19.57 13.16 0.90
C LYS A 187 19.24 14.53 1.48
N LEU A 188 17.96 14.85 1.59
CA LEU A 188 17.47 16.06 2.24
C LEU A 188 16.73 15.70 3.54
N ASP A 189 16.82 16.59 4.52
CA ASP A 189 16.06 16.50 5.78
C ASP A 189 15.67 17.90 6.28
N GLY A 190 14.84 17.95 7.32
CA GLY A 190 14.44 19.17 8.00
C GLY A 190 13.94 20.25 7.04
N THR A 191 14.45 21.47 7.20
CA THR A 191 14.00 22.65 6.43
C THR A 191 14.27 22.51 4.93
N GLU A 192 15.38 21.89 4.52
CA GLU A 192 15.70 21.73 3.09
C GLU A 192 14.72 20.78 2.42
N LEU A 193 14.34 19.71 3.12
CA LEU A 193 13.33 18.79 2.65
C LEU A 193 11.95 19.46 2.58
N GLU A 194 11.58 20.25 3.60
CA GLU A 194 10.33 21.00 3.61
C GLU A 194 10.23 21.96 2.42
N GLN A 195 11.31 22.69 2.12
CA GLN A 195 11.39 23.56 0.95
C GLN A 195 11.31 22.80 -0.37
N TRP A 196 11.93 21.62 -0.46
CA TRP A 196 11.87 20.77 -1.64
C TRP A 196 10.44 20.34 -1.98
N PHE A 197 9.66 19.97 -0.95
CA PHE A 197 8.23 19.66 -1.07
C PHE A 197 7.41 20.90 -1.43
N GLY A 198 7.63 22.02 -0.73
CA GLY A 198 6.95 23.29 -0.99
C GLY A 198 7.11 23.80 -2.42
N ALA A 199 8.33 23.71 -2.97
CA ALA A 199 8.63 24.08 -4.36
C ALA A 199 7.91 23.19 -5.40
N ARG A 200 7.38 22.03 -4.98
CA ARG A 200 6.63 21.07 -5.80
C ARG A 200 5.13 21.10 -5.53
N GLY A 201 4.65 22.12 -4.84
CA GLY A 201 3.23 22.31 -4.55
C GLY A 201 2.68 21.43 -3.44
N ALA A 202 3.53 20.80 -2.62
CA ALA A 202 3.11 20.13 -1.41
C ALA A 202 3.07 21.12 -0.23
N ALA A 203 2.11 20.93 0.68
CA ALA A 203 1.98 21.67 1.93
C ALA A 203 2.24 20.74 3.10
N VAL A 204 3.51 20.34 3.27
CA VAL A 204 3.94 19.44 4.35
C VAL A 204 4.93 20.12 5.28
N SER A 205 4.96 19.68 6.53
CA SER A 205 5.98 20.04 7.51
C SER A 205 6.86 18.84 7.85
N VAL A 206 8.17 19.07 7.94
CA VAL A 206 9.13 18.01 8.28
C VAL A 206 9.39 18.02 9.79
N LEU A 207 8.96 16.94 10.46
CA LEU A 207 9.15 16.77 11.90
C LEU A 207 10.62 16.50 12.21
N ARG A 208 11.15 17.20 13.22
CA ARG A 208 12.49 16.94 13.75
C ARG A 208 12.40 15.82 14.78
N THR A 209 13.13 14.71 14.60
CA THR A 209 13.35 13.79 15.72
C THR A 209 14.20 14.51 16.75
N GLN A 210 13.65 14.72 17.95
CA GLN A 210 14.48 15.05 19.10
C GLN A 210 15.43 13.87 19.32
N SER A 211 16.73 14.14 19.31
CA SER A 211 17.72 13.17 19.78
C SER A 211 17.36 12.83 21.22
N VAL A 212 17.01 11.57 21.48
CA VAL A 212 17.03 11.01 22.83
C VAL A 212 18.45 10.56 23.13
#